data_AF-A0A1V6E729-F1
#
_entry.id   AF-A0A1V6E729-F1
#
_cell.length_a   1.000
_cell.length_b   1.000
_cell.length_c   1.000
_cell.angle_alpha   90.00
_cell.angle_beta   90.00
_cell.angle_gamma   90.00
#
_symmetry.space_group_name_H-M   'P 1'
#
loop_
_entity.id
_entity.type
_entity.pdbx_description
1 polymer ?
#
loop_
_entity_poly.entity_id
_entity_poly.type
_entity_poly.pdbx_seq_one_letter_code
_entity_poly.pdbx_strand_id
1 'polypeptide(L)'
;MSPLRLRSLLVAVFLSGVCALPSARAGAVPAREVAFVDGAVAGHEALVAGVRPGVETVRLDPAGDSLAQMAAWAETHSGYEAIHVVSHAAPGALRLGGASLDGAALRDPAVAGRLARLGRALNRGGDLLLYGCELAKGEAGAQFVAELAQVTGADVGASDNQTGAAAKGGDWVLEVHHGELAGASLLSHEAVARYGELLGVFDFAGGAYSVDSNHRVTQSVDGVTMNVTGSRDAETPATLLLDKAFSENSSFTSTLMYSGDYIEDPGMPLLSVSFTFSSPVNLTSLRVDTQAAWNAETLVFTRTDGVTASFSHTTTAAQYAAGTVNVDWPSVTSFTITKSGGARWKAFSSMKSSSVSTPPRCSTIAAPRS
;
A
#
# COMPACT_ATOMS: atom_id res chain seq x y z
N MET A 1 -102.86 7.68 -0.97
CA MET A 1 -102.14 7.21 0.24
C MET A 1 -100.68 7.63 0.10
N SER A 2 -100.26 8.65 0.85
CA SER A 2 -98.84 8.99 1.11
C SER A 2 -98.34 8.17 2.32
N PRO A 3 -97.06 8.27 2.74
CA PRO A 3 -95.77 8.14 2.02
C PRO A 3 -94.83 7.15 2.76
N LEU A 4 -93.60 6.89 2.29
CA LEU A 4 -92.40 6.92 3.15
C LEU A 4 -91.10 6.83 2.32
N ARG A 5 -90.17 7.73 2.63
CA ARG A 5 -88.79 7.83 2.12
C ARG A 5 -87.86 6.91 2.92
N LEU A 6 -86.85 6.32 2.29
CA LEU A 6 -85.60 5.86 2.92
C LEU A 6 -84.47 6.02 1.88
N ARG A 7 -83.72 7.13 1.90
CA ARG A 7 -82.40 7.33 2.52
C ARG A 7 -81.31 6.34 2.06
N SER A 8 -80.43 6.88 1.22
CA SER A 8 -78.99 6.64 1.00
C SER A 8 -78.31 5.42 1.65
N LEU A 9 -77.57 4.66 0.82
CA LEU A 9 -76.15 4.40 1.07
C LEU A 9 -75.44 4.07 -0.25
N LEU A 10 -74.76 5.07 -0.83
CA LEU A 10 -73.78 4.86 -1.89
C LEU A 10 -72.50 4.39 -1.18
N VAL A 11 -72.14 3.11 -1.30
CA VAL A 11 -70.85 2.61 -0.83
C VAL A 11 -69.81 3.02 -1.87
N ALA A 12 -69.13 4.13 -1.61
CA ALA A 12 -67.89 4.47 -2.30
C ALA A 12 -66.78 3.55 -1.76
N VAL A 13 -66.45 2.50 -2.52
CA VAL A 13 -65.21 1.76 -2.29
C VAL A 13 -64.07 2.63 -2.81
N PHE A 14 -63.34 3.26 -1.89
CA PHE A 14 -62.04 3.87 -2.18
C PHE A 14 -61.05 2.77 -2.58
N LEU A 15 -60.81 2.57 -3.87
CA LEU A 15 -59.55 1.98 -4.32
C LEU A 15 -58.46 3.06 -4.29
N SER A 16 -58.03 3.45 -3.09
CA SER A 16 -56.75 4.13 -2.89
C SER A 16 -55.65 3.07 -2.91
N GLY A 17 -55.27 2.67 -4.11
CA GLY A 17 -54.20 1.72 -4.38
C GLY A 17 -53.43 2.14 -5.62
N VAL A 18 -53.09 3.42 -5.73
CA VAL A 18 -52.07 3.85 -6.69
C VAL A 18 -50.75 3.35 -6.12
N CYS A 19 -50.23 2.29 -6.72
CA CYS A 19 -48.84 1.89 -6.56
C CYS A 19 -48.00 3.08 -7.05
N ALA A 20 -47.56 3.93 -6.13
CA ALA A 20 -46.60 4.97 -6.42
C ALA A 20 -45.29 4.25 -6.77
N LEU A 21 -45.00 4.16 -8.06
CA LEU A 21 -43.66 3.87 -8.54
C LEU A 21 -42.72 4.88 -7.85
N PRO A 22 -41.58 4.45 -7.27
CA PRO A 22 -40.60 5.40 -6.78
C PRO A 22 -40.29 6.37 -7.91
N SER A 23 -40.52 7.65 -7.66
CA SER A 23 -40.17 8.71 -8.59
C SER A 23 -38.67 8.58 -8.86
N ALA A 24 -38.31 8.16 -10.07
CA ALA A 24 -36.93 8.21 -10.52
C ALA A 24 -36.47 9.65 -10.32
N ARG A 25 -35.45 9.85 -9.48
CA ARG A 25 -34.87 11.16 -9.22
C ARG A 25 -34.28 11.66 -10.53
N ALA A 26 -35.06 12.44 -11.27
CA ALA A 26 -34.59 13.15 -12.45
C ALA A 26 -33.51 14.14 -11.97
N GLY A 27 -32.26 13.89 -12.39
CA GLY A 27 -31.11 14.74 -12.10
C GLY A 27 -30.05 14.15 -11.17
N ALA A 28 -29.80 12.83 -11.18
CA ALA A 28 -28.53 12.34 -10.65
C ALA A 28 -27.40 12.90 -11.54
N VAL A 29 -26.66 13.89 -11.02
CA VAL A 29 -25.35 14.23 -11.56
C VAL A 29 -24.56 12.92 -11.57
N PRO A 30 -23.91 12.52 -12.69
CA PRO A 30 -23.08 11.33 -12.69
C PRO A 30 -22.10 11.43 -11.53
N ALA A 31 -22.08 10.40 -10.67
CA ALA A 31 -21.22 10.35 -9.50
C ALA A 31 -19.78 10.66 -9.93
N ARG A 32 -19.21 11.74 -9.39
CA ARG A 32 -17.83 12.13 -9.69
C ARG A 32 -16.92 11.30 -8.81
N GLU A 33 -16.04 10.55 -9.43
CA GLU A 33 -15.15 9.65 -8.72
C GLU A 33 -13.75 9.78 -9.28
N VAL A 34 -12.74 9.64 -8.42
CA VAL A 34 -11.34 9.65 -8.80
C VAL A 34 -10.62 8.42 -8.27
N ALA A 35 -9.68 7.90 -9.04
CA ALA A 35 -8.79 6.83 -8.67
C ALA A 35 -7.35 7.31 -8.68
N PHE A 36 -6.76 7.38 -7.49
CA PHE A 36 -5.32 7.54 -7.31
C PHE A 36 -4.66 6.18 -7.37
N VAL A 37 -3.76 5.96 -8.33
CA VAL A 37 -2.99 4.72 -8.46
C VAL A 37 -1.53 5.03 -8.20
N ASP A 38 -0.96 4.42 -7.16
CA ASP A 38 0.47 4.56 -6.84
C ASP A 38 1.30 3.92 -7.95
N GLY A 39 2.19 4.72 -8.57
CA GLY A 39 3.09 4.25 -9.61
C GLY A 39 4.08 3.17 -9.15
N ALA A 40 4.20 2.96 -7.84
CA ALA A 40 5.01 1.89 -7.27
C ALA A 40 4.31 0.52 -7.29
N VAL A 41 2.98 0.49 -7.53
CA VAL A 41 2.23 -0.76 -7.68
C VAL A 41 2.63 -1.46 -8.98
N ALA A 42 2.85 -2.76 -8.90
CA ALA A 42 3.13 -3.57 -10.08
C ALA A 42 1.98 -3.55 -11.07
N GLY A 43 2.30 -3.40 -12.37
CA GLY A 43 1.26 -3.39 -13.39
C GLY A 43 0.26 -2.25 -13.20
N HIS A 44 0.64 -1.15 -12.53
CA HIS A 44 -0.23 0.01 -12.33
C HIS A 44 -0.80 0.56 -13.65
N GLU A 45 -0.09 0.42 -14.77
CA GLU A 45 -0.62 0.75 -16.10
C GLU A 45 -1.87 -0.07 -16.45
N ALA A 46 -1.85 -1.36 -16.15
CA ALA A 46 -3.00 -2.24 -16.36
C ALA A 46 -4.14 -1.91 -15.40
N LEU A 47 -3.84 -1.47 -14.17
CA LEU A 47 -4.84 -0.99 -13.22
C LEU A 47 -5.49 0.30 -13.71
N VAL A 48 -4.70 1.29 -14.13
CA VAL A 48 -5.19 2.57 -14.70
C VAL A 48 -6.04 2.31 -15.94
N ALA A 49 -5.59 1.46 -16.87
CA ALA A 49 -6.36 1.09 -18.06
C ALA A 49 -7.62 0.27 -17.73
N GLY A 50 -7.65 -0.37 -16.55
CA GLY A 50 -8.71 -1.24 -16.08
C GLY A 50 -9.78 -0.54 -15.24
N VAL A 51 -9.54 0.70 -14.81
CA VAL A 51 -10.51 1.54 -14.10
C VAL A 51 -11.77 1.67 -14.95
N ARG A 52 -12.93 1.54 -14.32
CA ARG A 52 -14.21 1.58 -15.03
C ARG A 52 -14.43 2.95 -15.72
N PRO A 53 -15.15 3.00 -16.85
CA PRO A 53 -15.47 4.26 -17.51
C PRO A 53 -16.19 5.23 -16.57
N GLY A 54 -15.82 6.52 -16.64
CA GLY A 54 -16.45 7.60 -15.86
C GLY A 54 -15.73 7.95 -14.55
N VAL A 55 -14.72 7.17 -14.15
CA VAL A 55 -13.84 7.50 -13.01
C VAL A 55 -12.59 8.21 -13.53
N GLU A 56 -12.27 9.36 -12.95
CA GLU A 56 -11.03 10.08 -13.23
C GLU A 56 -9.83 9.29 -12.70
N THR A 57 -8.72 9.24 -13.42
CA THR A 57 -7.51 8.53 -12.96
C THR A 57 -6.36 9.49 -12.76
N VAL A 58 -5.75 9.48 -11.58
CA VAL A 58 -4.54 10.23 -11.26
C VAL A 58 -3.46 9.26 -10.85
N ARG A 59 -2.30 9.34 -11.50
CA ARG A 59 -1.13 8.55 -11.13
C ARG A 59 -0.32 9.28 -10.07
N LEU A 60 0.01 8.59 -8.99
CA LEU A 60 0.90 9.13 -7.97
C LEU A 60 2.36 8.86 -8.31
N ASP A 61 3.21 9.84 -8.04
CA ASP A 61 4.65 9.71 -8.21
C ASP A 61 5.24 8.70 -7.20
N PRO A 62 5.84 7.58 -7.66
CA PRO A 62 6.38 6.55 -6.78
C PRO A 62 7.58 6.98 -5.91
N ALA A 63 8.22 8.11 -6.25
CA ALA A 63 9.39 8.65 -5.55
C ALA A 63 9.13 10.01 -4.86
N GLY A 64 7.93 10.57 -5.03
CA GLY A 64 7.55 11.89 -4.51
C GLY A 64 6.66 11.85 -3.27
N ASP A 65 6.31 13.04 -2.75
CA ASP A 65 5.31 13.19 -1.68
C ASP A 65 3.90 13.04 -2.27
N SER A 66 3.47 11.79 -2.42
CA SER A 66 2.18 11.43 -3.01
C SER A 66 0.98 11.99 -2.22
N LEU A 67 1.08 12.13 -0.90
CA LEU A 67 0.03 12.75 -0.10
C LEU A 67 -0.08 14.26 -0.40
N ALA A 68 1.05 14.96 -0.58
CA ALA A 68 1.03 16.35 -1.02
C ALA A 68 0.42 16.48 -2.43
N GLN A 69 0.71 15.55 -3.34
CA GLN A 69 0.11 15.53 -4.68
C GLN A 69 -1.42 15.38 -4.61
N MET A 70 -1.93 14.43 -3.80
CA MET A 70 -3.36 14.24 -3.60
C MET A 70 -4.02 15.47 -2.97
N ALA A 71 -3.36 16.09 -1.97
CA ALA A 71 -3.87 17.30 -1.34
C ALA A 71 -3.91 18.49 -2.31
N ALA A 72 -2.90 18.64 -3.17
CA ALA A 72 -2.88 19.68 -4.21
C ALA A 72 -3.94 19.45 -5.27
N TRP A 73 -4.19 18.20 -5.67
CA TRP A 73 -5.33 17.86 -6.53
C TRP A 73 -6.64 18.31 -5.88
N ALA A 74 -6.84 18.00 -4.59
CA ALA A 74 -8.06 18.36 -3.86
C ALA A 74 -8.31 19.87 -3.70
N GLU A 75 -7.31 20.73 -3.89
CA GLU A 75 -7.49 22.19 -3.82
C GLU A 75 -8.33 22.74 -4.98
N THR A 76 -8.36 22.04 -6.11
CA THR A 76 -9.06 22.46 -7.32
C THR A 76 -10.26 21.58 -7.67
N HIS A 77 -10.52 20.56 -6.86
CA HIS A 77 -11.54 19.54 -7.10
C HIS A 77 -12.51 19.46 -5.93
N SER A 78 -13.80 19.41 -6.23
CA SER A 78 -14.86 19.26 -5.22
C SER A 78 -16.09 18.59 -5.82
N GLY A 79 -16.97 18.10 -4.94
CA GLY A 79 -18.20 17.44 -5.36
C GLY A 79 -18.00 15.99 -5.81
N TYR A 80 -16.97 15.32 -5.30
CA TYR A 80 -16.72 13.90 -5.57
C TYR A 80 -17.53 13.03 -4.60
N GLU A 81 -18.12 11.95 -5.11
CA GLU A 81 -18.81 10.94 -4.29
C GLU A 81 -17.81 9.92 -3.73
N ALA A 82 -16.72 9.63 -4.46
CA ALA A 82 -15.70 8.72 -3.98
C ALA A 82 -14.29 9.12 -4.43
N ILE A 83 -13.32 8.84 -3.56
CA ILE A 83 -11.89 8.83 -3.83
C ILE A 83 -11.41 7.40 -3.60
N HIS A 84 -10.91 6.79 -4.66
CA HIS A 84 -10.25 5.49 -4.61
C HIS A 84 -8.74 5.69 -4.53
N VAL A 85 -8.06 4.90 -3.70
CA VAL A 85 -6.59 4.89 -3.60
C VAL A 85 -6.11 3.46 -3.73
N VAL A 86 -5.32 3.17 -4.77
CA VAL A 86 -4.70 1.87 -4.99
C VAL A 86 -3.22 1.97 -4.68
N SER A 87 -2.79 1.27 -3.64
CA SER A 87 -1.38 1.25 -3.25
C SER A 87 -1.01 -0.02 -2.49
N HIS A 88 0.26 -0.13 -2.15
CA HIS A 88 0.74 -1.10 -1.19
C HIS A 88 0.34 -0.72 0.23
N ALA A 89 0.17 -1.73 1.09
CA ALA A 89 -0.11 -1.52 2.51
C ALA A 89 0.47 -2.65 3.36
N ALA A 90 0.46 -2.39 4.67
CA ALA A 90 0.60 -3.36 5.75
C ALA A 90 -0.50 -3.07 6.78
N PRO A 91 -0.76 -3.97 7.75
CA PRO A 91 -1.76 -3.73 8.79
C PRO A 91 -1.56 -2.38 9.51
N GLY A 92 -2.51 -1.46 9.34
CA GLY A 92 -2.49 -0.11 9.92
C GLY A 92 -1.54 0.90 9.26
N ALA A 93 -0.98 0.60 8.08
CA ALA A 93 -0.06 1.48 7.37
C ALA A 93 -0.25 1.43 5.85
N LEU A 94 -0.71 2.54 5.25
CA LEU A 94 -0.81 2.72 3.79
C LEU A 94 0.48 3.32 3.24
N ARG A 95 0.99 2.80 2.12
CA ARG A 95 2.17 3.37 1.45
C ARG A 95 1.76 4.38 0.38
N LEU A 96 2.37 5.55 0.36
CA LEU A 96 2.11 6.57 -0.67
C LEU A 96 3.44 7.19 -1.13
N GLY A 97 3.86 6.92 -2.37
CA GLY A 97 5.07 7.56 -2.95
C GLY A 97 6.38 7.26 -2.22
N GLY A 98 6.40 6.25 -1.35
CA GLY A 98 7.52 5.88 -0.50
C GLY A 98 7.43 6.33 0.97
N ALA A 99 6.41 7.09 1.36
CA ALA A 99 6.10 7.39 2.77
C ALA A 99 5.09 6.39 3.37
N SER A 100 5.13 6.22 4.69
CA SER A 100 4.13 5.50 5.48
C SER A 100 3.05 6.48 5.94
N LEU A 101 1.79 6.19 5.66
CA LEU A 101 0.65 6.81 6.33
C LEU A 101 0.11 5.78 7.34
N ASP A 102 0.51 5.94 8.60
CA ASP A 102 0.12 5.10 9.73
C ASP A 102 -0.45 5.97 10.87
N GLY A 103 -0.85 5.34 11.99
CA GLY A 103 -1.45 6.07 13.12
C GLY A 103 -0.55 7.17 13.73
N ALA A 104 0.78 7.05 13.63
CA ALA A 104 1.66 8.13 14.07
C ALA A 104 1.63 9.30 13.07
N ALA A 105 1.68 9.00 11.78
CA ALA A 105 1.55 10.00 10.72
C ALA A 105 0.18 10.72 10.77
N LEU A 106 -0.92 10.02 11.06
CA LEU A 106 -2.26 10.62 11.17
C LEU A 106 -2.36 11.67 12.29
N ARG A 107 -1.52 11.58 13.32
CA ARG A 107 -1.48 12.53 14.44
C ARG A 107 -0.60 13.75 14.15
N ASP A 108 0.22 13.71 13.11
CA ASP A 108 0.98 14.88 12.67
C ASP A 108 0.02 15.96 12.12
N PRO A 109 0.03 17.20 12.65
CA PRO A 109 -0.90 18.24 12.21
C PRO A 109 -0.79 18.62 10.73
N ALA A 110 0.40 18.53 10.13
CA ALA A 110 0.58 18.84 8.72
C ALA A 110 -0.01 17.74 7.83
N VAL A 111 0.17 16.47 8.20
CA VAL A 111 -0.46 15.30 7.55
C VAL A 111 -1.98 15.37 7.70
N ALA A 112 -2.49 15.57 8.91
CA ALA A 112 -3.91 15.71 9.18
C ALA A 112 -4.53 16.86 8.38
N GLY A 113 -3.85 18.00 8.26
CA GLY A 113 -4.31 19.12 7.43
C GLY A 113 -4.38 18.81 5.94
N ARG A 114 -3.48 17.95 5.41
CA ARG A 114 -3.51 17.47 4.01
C ARG A 114 -4.66 16.47 3.79
N LEU A 115 -4.88 15.56 4.73
CA LEU A 115 -5.99 14.62 4.67
C LEU A 115 -7.36 15.31 4.81
N ALA A 116 -7.47 16.30 5.69
CA ALA A 116 -8.68 17.12 5.79
C ALA A 116 -8.93 17.93 4.51
N ARG A 117 -7.89 18.36 3.79
CA ARG A 117 -8.02 18.95 2.44
C ARG A 117 -8.60 17.93 1.46
N LEU A 118 -8.07 16.72 1.44
CA LEU A 118 -8.55 15.63 0.60
C LEU A 118 -10.04 15.32 0.88
N GLY A 119 -10.41 15.21 2.16
CA GLY A 119 -11.80 14.98 2.57
C GLY A 119 -12.77 16.08 2.15
N ARG A 120 -12.32 17.34 2.01
CA ARG A 120 -13.17 18.44 1.50
C ARG A 120 -13.44 18.38 -0.01
N ALA A 121 -12.69 17.57 -0.77
CA ALA A 121 -13.04 17.32 -2.17
C ALA A 121 -14.25 16.40 -2.29
N LEU A 122 -14.52 15.59 -1.26
CA LEU A 122 -15.68 14.72 -1.18
C LEU A 122 -16.95 15.50 -0.78
N ASN A 123 -18.09 15.03 -1.28
CA ASN A 123 -19.39 15.39 -0.75
C ASN A 123 -19.56 14.86 0.68
N ARG A 124 -20.59 15.36 1.38
CA ARG A 124 -20.92 14.85 2.70
C ARG A 124 -21.35 13.38 2.60
N GLY A 125 -20.68 12.51 3.36
CA GLY A 125 -20.86 11.05 3.25
C GLY A 125 -20.24 10.46 1.98
N GLY A 126 -19.28 11.17 1.38
CA GLY A 126 -18.48 10.62 0.30
C GLY A 126 -17.44 9.65 0.83
N ASP A 127 -17.06 8.72 -0.04
CA ASP A 127 -16.24 7.57 0.32
C ASP A 127 -14.75 7.81 0.06
N LEU A 128 -13.90 7.36 0.98
CA LEU A 128 -12.47 7.17 0.78
C LEU A 128 -12.15 5.66 0.82
N LEU A 129 -11.89 5.09 -0.35
CA LEU A 129 -11.79 3.65 -0.58
C LEU A 129 -10.34 3.25 -0.83
N LEU A 130 -9.74 2.51 0.10
CA LEU A 130 -8.32 2.19 0.14
C LEU A 130 -8.07 0.71 -0.24
N TYR A 131 -7.58 0.51 -1.45
CA TYR A 131 -7.17 -0.79 -1.97
C TYR A 131 -5.69 -1.00 -1.64
N GLY A 132 -5.42 -1.69 -0.54
CA GLY A 132 -4.07 -2.06 -0.12
C GLY A 132 -4.09 -3.33 0.73
N CYS A 133 -3.18 -4.26 0.41
CA CYS A 133 -3.11 -5.58 1.01
C CYS A 133 -3.04 -5.50 2.55
N GLU A 134 -4.00 -6.14 3.22
CA GLU A 134 -4.12 -6.28 4.68
C GLU A 134 -4.16 -4.96 5.46
N LEU A 135 -4.45 -3.82 4.82
CA LEU A 135 -4.41 -2.50 5.46
C LEU A 135 -5.25 -2.43 6.73
N ALA A 136 -6.46 -2.99 6.68
CA ALA A 136 -7.43 -2.96 7.77
C ALA A 136 -7.38 -4.20 8.66
N LYS A 137 -6.38 -5.07 8.49
CA LYS A 137 -6.27 -6.32 9.23
C LYS A 137 -6.03 -6.09 10.73
N GLY A 138 -6.85 -6.75 11.54
CA GLY A 138 -6.73 -6.76 13.00
C GLY A 138 -7.01 -5.40 13.66
N GLU A 139 -6.76 -5.31 14.96
CA GLU A 139 -7.08 -4.10 15.76
C GLU A 139 -6.35 -2.84 15.26
N ALA A 140 -5.08 -2.98 14.88
CA ALA A 140 -4.28 -1.87 14.36
C ALA A 140 -4.85 -1.31 13.03
N GLY A 141 -5.26 -2.19 12.12
CA GLY A 141 -5.88 -1.79 10.86
C GLY A 141 -7.26 -1.15 11.04
N ALA A 142 -8.11 -1.73 11.89
CA ALA A 142 -9.41 -1.15 12.21
C ALA A 142 -9.28 0.24 12.87
N GLN A 143 -8.31 0.41 13.77
CA GLN A 143 -8.02 1.72 14.36
C GLN A 143 -7.54 2.73 13.32
N PHE A 144 -6.67 2.33 12.40
CA PHE A 144 -6.20 3.19 11.31
C PHE A 144 -7.38 3.71 10.45
N VAL A 145 -8.30 2.83 10.06
CA VAL A 145 -9.50 3.20 9.29
C VAL A 145 -10.36 4.22 10.04
N ALA A 146 -10.58 4.00 11.34
CA ALA A 146 -11.37 4.92 12.16
C ALA A 146 -10.69 6.29 12.37
N GLU A 147 -9.38 6.32 12.65
CA GLU A 147 -8.62 7.57 12.79
C GLU A 147 -8.61 8.35 11.46
N LEU A 148 -8.45 7.67 10.33
CA LEU A 148 -8.48 8.31 9.02
C LEU A 148 -9.86 8.89 8.68
N ALA A 149 -10.95 8.18 9.02
CA ALA A 149 -12.31 8.69 8.86
C ALA A 149 -12.53 9.96 9.68
N GLN A 150 -12.02 10.02 10.91
CA GLN A 150 -12.11 11.21 11.75
C GLN A 150 -11.35 12.40 11.16
N VAL A 151 -10.13 12.19 10.65
CA VAL A 151 -9.28 13.25 10.11
C VAL A 151 -9.82 13.80 8.78
N THR A 152 -10.37 12.93 7.93
CA THR A 152 -10.89 13.29 6.60
C THR A 152 -12.34 13.78 6.66
N GLY A 153 -13.12 13.28 7.63
CA GLY A 153 -14.58 13.48 7.68
C GLY A 153 -15.35 12.66 6.63
N ALA A 154 -14.70 11.69 6.01
CA ALA A 154 -15.28 10.80 4.99
C ALA A 154 -15.68 9.45 5.60
N ASP A 155 -16.51 8.72 4.87
CA ASP A 155 -16.73 7.30 5.12
C ASP A 155 -15.53 6.53 4.52
N VAL A 156 -14.84 5.70 5.31
CA VAL A 156 -13.58 5.07 4.90
C VAL A 156 -13.75 3.57 4.80
N GLY A 157 -13.33 2.98 3.68
CA GLY A 157 -13.28 1.53 3.46
C GLY A 157 -11.87 1.07 3.12
N ALA A 158 -11.46 -0.09 3.64
CA ALA A 158 -10.14 -0.68 3.39
C ALA A 158 -10.19 -2.21 3.41
N SER A 159 -9.27 -2.86 2.70
CA SER A 159 -9.15 -4.33 2.65
C SER A 159 -8.49 -4.88 3.92
N ASP A 160 -9.00 -5.97 4.47
CA ASP A 160 -8.40 -6.69 5.62
C ASP A 160 -7.57 -7.91 5.22
N ASN A 161 -7.56 -8.25 3.94
CA ASN A 161 -6.93 -9.43 3.37
C ASN A 161 -6.08 -9.08 2.14
N GLN A 162 -5.71 -10.10 1.36
CA GLN A 162 -4.93 -9.88 0.14
C GLN A 162 -5.75 -9.13 -0.91
N THR A 163 -5.27 -7.98 -1.37
CA THR A 163 -5.93 -7.24 -2.46
C THR A 163 -5.26 -7.56 -3.80
N GLY A 164 -6.03 -7.97 -4.82
CA GLY A 164 -5.54 -8.20 -6.18
C GLY A 164 -6.11 -9.45 -6.86
N ALA A 165 -5.24 -10.26 -7.46
CA ALA A 165 -5.61 -11.42 -8.26
C ALA A 165 -6.24 -12.56 -7.45
N ALA A 166 -7.47 -12.96 -7.81
CA ALA A 166 -8.16 -14.11 -7.24
C ALA A 166 -7.37 -15.42 -7.34
N ALA A 167 -6.62 -15.62 -8.44
CA ALA A 167 -5.78 -16.81 -8.62
C ALA A 167 -4.63 -16.91 -7.60
N LYS A 168 -4.28 -15.81 -6.92
CA LYS A 168 -3.27 -15.73 -5.87
C LYS A 168 -3.87 -15.61 -4.45
N GLY A 169 -5.19 -15.68 -4.33
CA GLY A 169 -5.90 -15.64 -3.05
C GLY A 169 -6.39 -14.26 -2.62
N GLY A 170 -6.27 -13.24 -3.47
CA GLY A 170 -6.76 -11.89 -3.17
C GLY A 170 -8.03 -11.49 -3.89
N ASP A 171 -8.65 -10.40 -3.47
CA ASP A 171 -9.81 -9.81 -4.14
C ASP A 171 -9.75 -8.27 -4.15
N TRP A 172 -10.84 -7.58 -4.47
CA TRP A 172 -10.93 -6.12 -4.49
C TRP A 172 -12.01 -5.61 -3.55
N VAL A 173 -12.36 -6.41 -2.54
CA VAL A 173 -13.36 -6.10 -1.52
C VAL A 173 -12.71 -5.25 -0.42
N LEU A 174 -13.51 -4.39 0.18
CA LEU A 174 -13.13 -3.54 1.30
C LEU A 174 -13.97 -3.96 2.50
N GLU A 175 -13.49 -4.96 3.24
CA GLU A 175 -14.24 -5.66 4.27
C GLU A 175 -14.45 -4.80 5.52
N VAL A 176 -13.49 -3.91 5.80
CA VAL A 176 -13.52 -3.07 6.99
C VAL A 176 -13.83 -1.64 6.57
N HIS A 177 -14.85 -1.08 7.21
CA HIS A 177 -15.26 0.28 6.94
C HIS A 177 -15.69 1.02 8.21
N HIS A 178 -15.51 2.34 8.19
CA HIS A 178 -16.03 3.27 9.17
C HIS A 178 -16.92 4.27 8.46
N GLY A 179 -18.24 4.13 8.63
CA GLY A 179 -19.24 4.82 7.82
C GLY A 179 -20.07 3.87 6.96
N GLU A 180 -20.93 4.43 6.10
CA GLU A 180 -21.68 3.69 5.08
C GLU A 180 -21.00 3.85 3.73
N LEU A 181 -20.53 2.75 3.13
CA LEU A 181 -19.93 2.81 1.79
C LEU A 181 -21.03 2.78 0.71
N ALA A 182 -21.00 3.74 -0.20
CA ALA A 182 -21.90 3.84 -1.35
C ALA A 182 -21.19 3.65 -2.71
N GLY A 183 -19.86 3.64 -2.71
CA GLY A 183 -19.00 3.61 -3.89
C GLY A 183 -19.07 2.30 -4.66
N ALA A 184 -18.99 2.40 -5.99
CA ALA A 184 -18.94 1.25 -6.88
C ALA A 184 -17.53 0.67 -6.98
N SER A 185 -17.45 -0.61 -7.36
CA SER A 185 -16.17 -1.30 -7.59
C SER A 185 -15.26 -0.51 -8.54
N LEU A 186 -14.01 -0.25 -8.13
CA LEU A 186 -13.05 0.57 -8.89
C LEU A 186 -12.80 0.04 -10.31
N LEU A 187 -12.55 -1.26 -10.43
CA LEU A 187 -12.10 -1.89 -11.65
C LEU A 187 -13.26 -2.51 -12.43
N SER A 188 -13.15 -2.52 -13.75
CA SER A 188 -14.06 -3.30 -14.58
C SER A 188 -13.89 -4.81 -14.32
N HIS A 189 -14.94 -5.60 -14.54
CA HIS A 189 -14.89 -7.06 -14.39
C HIS A 189 -13.75 -7.70 -15.21
N GLU A 190 -13.50 -7.18 -16.41
CA GLU A 190 -12.39 -7.63 -17.26
C GLU A 190 -11.02 -7.29 -16.67
N ALA A 191 -10.86 -6.11 -16.08
CA ALA A 191 -9.62 -5.72 -15.42
C ALA A 191 -9.34 -6.55 -14.17
N VAL A 192 -10.37 -6.82 -13.35
CA VAL A 192 -10.25 -7.72 -12.19
C VAL A 192 -9.80 -9.12 -12.63
N ALA A 193 -10.33 -9.63 -13.74
CA ALA A 193 -9.94 -10.95 -14.27
C ALA A 193 -8.53 -10.98 -14.90
N ARG A 194 -8.03 -9.84 -15.37
CA ARG A 194 -6.73 -9.72 -16.06
C ARG A 194 -5.58 -9.35 -15.14
N TYR A 195 -5.82 -8.66 -14.03
CA TYR A 195 -4.77 -8.30 -13.10
C TYR A 195 -4.22 -9.56 -12.43
N GLY A 196 -2.97 -9.90 -12.74
CA GLY A 196 -2.33 -11.16 -12.31
C GLY A 196 -1.52 -11.06 -11.02
N GLU A 197 -1.56 -9.92 -10.34
CA GLU A 197 -0.67 -9.58 -9.24
C GLU A 197 -1.45 -9.33 -7.92
N LEU A 198 -0.75 -9.35 -6.79
CA LEU A 198 -1.26 -8.89 -5.48
C LEU A 198 -0.59 -7.58 -5.10
N LEU A 199 -1.28 -6.76 -4.31
CA LEU A 199 -0.79 -5.46 -3.81
C LEU A 199 0.10 -5.57 -2.56
N GLY A 200 0.62 -6.74 -2.19
CA GLY A 200 1.49 -6.88 -1.01
C GLY A 200 2.87 -6.25 -1.20
N VAL A 201 3.47 -5.80 -0.09
CA VAL A 201 4.83 -5.21 -0.05
C VAL A 201 5.62 -5.68 1.17
N PHE A 202 6.93 -5.90 1.01
CA PHE A 202 7.82 -6.12 2.16
C PHE A 202 8.17 -4.80 2.84
N ASP A 203 7.62 -4.59 4.02
CA ASP A 203 7.73 -3.35 4.75
C ASP A 203 8.29 -3.55 6.16
N PHE A 204 9.52 -3.09 6.39
CA PHE A 204 10.15 -3.15 7.71
C PHE A 204 9.76 -1.99 8.61
N ALA A 205 9.19 -0.90 8.08
CA ALA A 205 8.83 0.29 8.85
C ALA A 205 7.51 0.11 9.61
N GLY A 206 6.49 -0.41 8.93
CA GLY A 206 5.15 -0.63 9.49
C GLY A 206 4.68 -2.08 9.48
N GLY A 207 5.30 -2.95 8.68
CA GLY A 207 4.88 -4.34 8.54
C GLY A 207 5.29 -5.23 9.71
N ALA A 208 4.50 -6.29 9.94
CA ALA A 208 4.85 -7.31 10.91
C ALA A 208 6.08 -8.10 10.45
N TYR A 209 7.04 -8.29 11.37
CA TYR A 209 8.21 -9.13 11.17
C TYR A 209 8.53 -9.88 12.46
N SER A 210 9.34 -10.93 12.34
CA SER A 210 9.91 -11.65 13.49
C SER A 210 11.44 -11.65 13.40
N VAL A 211 12.09 -11.76 14.55
CA VAL A 211 13.55 -11.88 14.66
C VAL A 211 13.85 -13.11 15.51
N ASP A 212 14.64 -14.04 14.97
CA ASP A 212 15.02 -15.26 15.67
C ASP A 212 16.31 -15.09 16.50
N SER A 213 16.71 -16.16 17.22
CA SER A 213 17.92 -16.18 18.03
C SER A 213 19.22 -16.06 17.22
N ASN A 214 19.16 -16.27 15.91
CA ASN A 214 20.29 -16.10 14.98
C ASN A 214 20.25 -14.71 14.32
N HIS A 215 19.40 -13.81 14.81
CA HIS A 215 19.20 -12.46 14.29
C HIS A 215 18.76 -12.42 12.82
N ARG A 216 18.08 -13.47 12.36
CA ARG A 216 17.41 -13.46 11.07
C ARG A 216 16.09 -12.72 11.21
N VAL A 217 15.90 -11.73 10.36
CA VAL A 217 14.62 -11.04 10.21
C VAL A 217 13.78 -11.83 9.22
N THR A 218 12.55 -12.15 9.60
CA THR A 218 11.61 -12.87 8.76
C THR A 218 10.34 -12.04 8.60
N GLN A 219 9.96 -11.78 7.36
CA GLN A 219 8.69 -11.17 7.01
C GLN A 219 7.99 -12.06 5.98
N SER A 220 6.67 -12.24 6.12
CA SER A 220 5.87 -12.97 5.14
C SER A 220 4.82 -12.05 4.54
N VAL A 221 4.81 -11.95 3.22
CA VAL A 221 3.89 -11.11 2.43
C VAL A 221 3.42 -11.96 1.27
N ASP A 222 2.11 -11.99 1.03
CA ASP A 222 1.53 -12.71 -0.11
C ASP A 222 1.93 -14.20 -0.20
N GLY A 223 2.12 -14.86 0.96
CA GLY A 223 2.57 -16.25 1.02
C GLY A 223 4.06 -16.46 0.70
N VAL A 224 4.82 -15.39 0.42
CA VAL A 224 6.28 -15.44 0.29
C VAL A 224 6.93 -14.98 1.59
N THR A 225 7.81 -15.83 2.09
CA THR A 225 8.65 -15.52 3.23
C THR A 225 9.97 -14.95 2.73
N MET A 226 10.25 -13.71 3.13
CA MET A 226 11.55 -13.08 2.98
C MET A 226 12.34 -13.25 4.29
N ASN A 227 13.57 -13.74 4.16
CA ASN A 227 14.53 -13.78 5.25
C ASN A 227 15.66 -12.80 4.97
N VAL A 228 16.07 -12.06 5.99
CA VAL A 228 17.20 -11.13 5.95
C VAL A 228 18.22 -11.50 7.00
N THR A 229 19.50 -11.55 6.59
CA THR A 229 20.63 -11.87 7.47
C THR A 229 21.81 -10.93 7.21
N GLY A 230 22.48 -10.48 8.26
CA GLY A 230 23.74 -9.73 8.15
C GLY A 230 24.95 -10.67 8.20
N SER A 231 26.06 -10.29 7.56
CA SER A 231 27.35 -10.98 7.67
C SER A 231 28.53 -10.01 7.77
N ARG A 232 29.39 -10.20 8.79
CA ARG A 232 30.60 -9.39 9.03
C ARG A 232 31.72 -9.71 8.03
N ASP A 233 31.73 -10.94 7.54
CA ASP A 233 32.60 -11.42 6.46
C ASP A 233 31.91 -12.59 5.74
N ALA A 234 32.64 -13.38 4.94
CA ALA A 234 32.07 -14.51 4.20
C ALA A 234 31.55 -15.66 5.10
N GLU A 235 31.99 -15.71 6.37
CA GLU A 235 31.83 -16.86 7.25
C GLU A 235 31.15 -16.50 8.59
N THR A 236 31.15 -15.22 8.97
CA THR A 236 30.70 -14.73 10.28
C THR A 236 29.38 -13.96 10.17
N PRO A 237 28.25 -14.53 10.63
CA PRO A 237 26.98 -13.82 10.73
C PRO A 237 27.09 -12.56 11.59
N ALA A 238 26.30 -11.54 11.26
CA ALA A 238 26.16 -10.34 12.08
C ALA A 238 24.74 -10.22 12.60
N THR A 239 24.63 -9.77 13.85
CA THR A 239 23.37 -9.36 14.43
C THR A 239 22.76 -8.21 13.65
N LEU A 240 21.54 -8.42 13.17
CA LEU A 240 20.66 -7.36 12.67
C LEU A 240 19.84 -6.84 13.87
N LEU A 241 20.19 -5.68 14.41
CA LEU A 241 19.30 -5.03 15.39
C LEU A 241 18.25 -4.22 14.63
N LEU A 242 16.98 -4.48 14.94
CA LEU A 242 15.83 -3.72 14.47
C LEU A 242 15.33 -2.88 15.63
N ASP A 243 15.74 -1.60 15.66
CA ASP A 243 15.39 -0.69 16.74
C ASP A 243 14.43 0.41 16.24
N LYS A 244 13.14 0.17 16.47
CA LYS A 244 12.08 1.14 16.18
C LYS A 244 12.20 2.41 17.04
N ALA A 245 12.66 2.29 18.29
CA ALA A 245 12.84 3.44 19.18
C ALA A 245 14.02 4.33 18.74
N PHE A 246 15.12 3.74 18.27
CA PHE A 246 16.22 4.47 17.64
C PHE A 246 15.78 5.16 16.33
N SER A 247 14.93 4.49 15.54
CA SER A 247 14.33 5.06 14.32
C SER A 247 13.54 6.33 14.64
N GLU A 248 12.61 6.24 15.59
CA GLU A 248 11.73 7.34 15.99
C GLU A 248 12.52 8.54 16.55
N ASN A 249 13.54 8.29 17.36
CA ASN A 249 14.35 9.34 17.97
C ASN A 249 15.38 9.99 17.02
N SER A 250 15.65 9.35 15.86
CA SER A 250 16.64 9.79 14.88
C SER A 250 16.02 10.21 13.54
N SER A 251 14.70 10.39 13.49
CA SER A 251 13.94 10.79 12.28
C SER A 251 14.08 9.84 11.09
N PHE A 252 14.39 8.55 11.33
CA PHE A 252 14.24 7.55 10.28
C PHE A 252 12.76 7.23 10.14
N THR A 253 12.27 7.18 8.90
CA THR A 253 10.88 6.77 8.61
C THR A 253 10.69 5.25 8.67
N SER A 254 11.71 4.51 9.17
CA SER A 254 11.88 3.10 8.85
C SER A 254 12.75 2.33 9.83
N THR A 255 12.40 1.06 10.08
CA THR A 255 13.12 0.23 11.06
C THR A 255 14.53 -0.07 10.57
N LEU A 256 15.52 0.52 11.25
CA LEU A 256 16.92 0.33 10.91
C LEU A 256 17.32 -1.12 11.06
N MET A 257 18.00 -1.67 10.06
CA MET A 257 18.86 -2.84 10.25
C MET A 257 20.24 -2.33 10.63
N TYR A 258 20.62 -2.48 11.90
CA TYR A 258 21.96 -2.16 12.38
C TYR A 258 22.83 -3.41 12.39
N SER A 259 24.14 -3.20 12.21
CA SER A 259 25.12 -4.10 12.81
C SER A 259 26.07 -3.36 13.70
N GLY A 260 26.22 -3.93 14.88
CA GLY A 260 27.24 -3.61 15.82
C GLY A 260 26.78 -4.07 17.18
N ASP A 261 27.69 -4.65 17.92
CA ASP A 261 27.60 -4.56 19.36
C ASP A 261 27.86 -3.10 19.68
N TYR A 262 26.89 -2.38 20.24
CA TYR A 262 27.17 -1.08 20.85
C TYR A 262 28.14 -1.23 22.04
N ILE A 263 28.56 -2.45 22.41
CA ILE A 263 29.29 -2.73 23.64
C ILE A 263 30.63 -3.46 23.45
N GLU A 264 30.92 -4.22 22.38
CA GLU A 264 32.10 -5.14 22.45
C GLU A 264 33.14 -5.17 21.31
N ASP A 265 32.96 -4.55 20.14
CA ASP A 265 34.06 -4.57 19.15
C ASP A 265 34.17 -3.31 18.25
N PRO A 266 35.08 -2.37 18.56
CA PRO A 266 35.34 -1.19 17.76
C PRO A 266 36.19 -1.47 16.52
N GLY A 267 36.14 -2.66 15.90
CA GLY A 267 37.01 -3.08 14.79
C GLY A 267 36.34 -3.31 13.42
N MET A 268 35.27 -4.11 13.33
CA MET A 268 34.87 -4.74 12.06
C MET A 268 33.46 -4.29 11.58
N PRO A 269 33.32 -3.57 10.45
CA PRO A 269 32.01 -3.24 9.87
C PRO A 269 31.34 -4.49 9.27
N LEU A 270 30.01 -4.55 9.23
CA LEU A 270 29.28 -5.50 8.37
C LEU A 270 29.82 -5.40 6.92
N LEU A 271 29.94 -6.54 6.26
CA LEU A 271 30.37 -6.62 4.85
C LEU A 271 29.16 -6.67 3.91
N SER A 272 28.09 -7.36 4.33
CA SER A 272 26.91 -7.56 3.49
C SER A 272 25.62 -7.81 4.28
N VAL A 273 24.49 -7.39 3.72
CA VAL A 273 23.14 -7.87 4.10
C VAL A 273 22.60 -8.74 2.98
N SER A 274 22.13 -9.94 3.33
CA SER A 274 21.56 -10.89 2.38
C SER A 274 20.06 -10.98 2.54
N PHE A 275 19.35 -10.95 1.42
CA PHE A 275 17.90 -11.14 1.34
C PHE A 275 17.64 -12.42 0.55
N THR A 276 16.74 -13.26 1.06
CA THR A 276 16.31 -14.50 0.40
C THR A 276 14.80 -14.62 0.45
N PHE A 277 14.20 -15.18 -0.60
CA PHE A 277 12.76 -15.35 -0.74
C PHE A 277 12.40 -16.83 -0.87
N SER A 278 11.32 -17.27 -0.22
CA SER A 278 10.82 -18.65 -0.32
C SER A 278 10.28 -19.01 -1.71
N SER A 279 10.00 -18.02 -2.55
CA SER A 279 9.67 -18.16 -3.97
C SER A 279 10.13 -16.91 -4.74
N PRO A 280 10.39 -16.99 -6.06
CA PRO A 280 10.85 -15.84 -6.84
C PRO A 280 9.85 -14.68 -6.80
N VAL A 281 10.37 -13.46 -6.58
CA VAL A 281 9.57 -12.21 -6.57
C VAL A 281 10.06 -11.22 -7.63
N ASN A 282 9.17 -10.37 -8.14
CA ASN A 282 9.56 -9.30 -9.05
C ASN A 282 9.91 -8.05 -8.22
N LEU A 283 11.18 -7.71 -8.06
CA LEU A 283 11.59 -6.57 -7.24
C LEU A 283 11.61 -5.29 -8.09
N THR A 284 10.79 -4.29 -7.79
CA THR A 284 10.73 -3.04 -8.58
C THR A 284 11.63 -1.97 -8.02
N SER A 285 11.54 -1.74 -6.70
CA SER A 285 12.35 -0.73 -6.03
C SER A 285 12.63 -1.05 -4.57
N LEU A 286 13.67 -0.44 -4.02
CA LEU A 286 14.00 -0.52 -2.61
C LEU A 286 14.13 0.90 -2.06
N ARG A 287 13.46 1.19 -0.96
CA ARG A 287 13.78 2.39 -0.19
C ARG A 287 14.99 2.10 0.67
N VAL A 288 15.89 3.07 0.70
CA VAL A 288 17.07 3.09 1.54
C VAL A 288 17.02 4.36 2.35
N ASP A 289 17.12 4.24 3.66
CA ASP A 289 17.49 5.35 4.52
C ASP A 289 18.87 5.02 5.09
N THR A 290 19.81 5.95 5.03
CA THR A 290 21.17 5.82 5.57
C THR A 290 21.59 7.09 6.32
N GLN A 291 22.58 6.99 7.20
CA GLN A 291 23.24 8.17 7.78
C GLN A 291 24.72 8.13 7.45
N ALA A 292 25.14 9.03 6.56
CA ALA A 292 26.54 9.21 6.19
C ALA A 292 27.16 10.34 7.02
N ALA A 293 28.41 10.13 7.47
CA ALA A 293 29.16 11.09 8.25
C ALA A 293 30.43 11.49 7.50
N TRP A 294 30.40 12.67 6.88
CA TRP A 294 31.58 13.37 6.34
C TRP A 294 32.28 12.67 5.16
N ASN A 295 31.62 11.73 4.49
CA ASN A 295 32.17 11.00 3.35
C ASN A 295 31.09 10.51 2.37
N ALA A 296 31.53 10.20 1.15
CA ALA A 296 30.71 9.54 0.15
C ALA A 296 30.48 8.07 0.53
N GLU A 297 29.24 7.64 0.43
CA GLU A 297 28.79 6.27 0.66
C GLU A 297 28.07 5.77 -0.60
N THR A 298 28.34 4.52 -0.97
CA THR A 298 27.59 3.83 -2.01
C THR A 298 27.17 2.46 -1.50
N LEU A 299 25.88 2.18 -1.58
CA LEU A 299 25.32 0.85 -1.40
C LEU A 299 25.19 0.18 -2.77
N VAL A 300 25.66 -1.05 -2.87
CA VAL A 300 25.60 -1.85 -4.09
C VAL A 300 24.72 -3.06 -3.82
N PHE A 301 23.61 -3.12 -4.55
CA PHE A 301 22.66 -4.21 -4.56
C PHE A 301 23.13 -5.17 -5.64
N THR A 302 23.30 -6.45 -5.31
CA THR A 302 23.81 -7.47 -6.24
C THR A 302 22.88 -8.67 -6.22
N ARG A 303 22.20 -8.93 -7.34
CA ARG A 303 21.42 -10.15 -7.55
C ARG A 303 22.35 -11.35 -7.73
N THR A 304 21.84 -12.56 -7.49
CA THR A 304 22.62 -13.81 -7.61
C THR A 304 23.25 -14.07 -8.98
N ASP A 305 22.72 -13.48 -10.05
CA ASP A 305 23.26 -13.57 -11.40
C ASP A 305 24.26 -12.45 -11.74
N GLY A 306 24.62 -11.61 -10.75
CA GLY A 306 25.61 -10.55 -10.87
C GLY A 306 25.06 -9.21 -11.36
N VAL A 307 23.75 -9.10 -11.65
CA VAL A 307 23.14 -7.79 -11.97
C VAL A 307 23.20 -6.89 -10.74
N THR A 308 23.62 -5.63 -10.93
CA THR A 308 23.77 -4.67 -9.84
C THR A 308 22.91 -3.42 -10.02
N ALA A 309 22.56 -2.83 -8.89
CA ALA A 309 22.02 -1.48 -8.77
C ALA A 309 22.73 -0.77 -7.62
N SER A 310 22.69 0.56 -7.56
CA SER A 310 23.40 1.29 -6.53
C SER A 310 22.66 2.53 -6.03
N PHE A 311 22.87 2.84 -4.76
CA PHE A 311 22.49 4.11 -4.14
C PHE A 311 23.74 4.80 -3.64
N SER A 312 24.01 6.02 -4.14
CA SER A 312 25.16 6.81 -3.70
C SER A 312 24.69 8.11 -3.10
N HIS A 313 25.31 8.51 -2.00
CA HIS A 313 25.10 9.82 -1.39
C HIS A 313 26.39 10.35 -0.76
N THR A 314 26.55 11.67 -0.75
CA THR A 314 27.73 12.35 -0.21
C THR A 314 27.29 13.44 0.76
N THR A 315 27.75 13.37 2.00
CA THR A 315 27.47 14.38 3.02
C THR A 315 28.74 15.13 3.42
N THR A 316 28.59 16.42 3.73
CA THR A 316 29.66 17.28 4.28
C THR A 316 29.57 17.43 5.81
N ALA A 317 28.55 16.82 6.43
CA ALA A 317 28.32 16.73 7.87
C ALA A 317 27.62 15.39 8.19
N ALA A 318 27.43 15.05 9.46
CA ALA A 318 26.58 13.90 9.83
C ALA A 318 25.12 14.22 9.43
N GLN A 319 24.68 13.65 8.31
CA GLN A 319 23.36 13.90 7.74
C GLN A 319 22.69 12.58 7.36
N TYR A 320 21.37 12.57 7.48
CA TYR A 320 20.50 11.50 7.03
C TYR A 320 20.24 11.65 5.54
N ALA A 321 20.28 10.53 4.82
CA ALA A 321 19.93 10.46 3.41
C ALA A 321 18.91 9.36 3.21
N ALA A 322 17.83 9.67 2.50
CA ALA A 322 16.80 8.73 2.12
C ALA A 322 16.67 8.74 0.60
N GLY A 323 16.37 7.59 0.02
CA GLY A 323 16.14 7.49 -1.41
C GLY A 323 15.52 6.17 -1.83
N THR A 324 15.07 6.14 -3.08
CA THR A 324 14.54 4.94 -3.72
C THR A 324 15.53 4.46 -4.78
N VAL A 325 15.88 3.18 -4.73
CA VAL A 325 16.68 2.48 -5.72
C VAL A 325 15.73 1.71 -6.61
N ASN A 326 15.58 2.13 -7.86
CA ASN A 326 14.81 1.39 -8.85
C ASN A 326 15.68 0.28 -9.42
N VAL A 327 15.16 -0.95 -9.47
CA VAL A 327 15.92 -2.13 -9.90
C VAL A 327 15.21 -2.91 -11.00
N ASP A 328 13.87 -2.97 -10.99
CA ASP A 328 13.05 -3.70 -11.97
C ASP A 328 13.56 -5.12 -12.27
N TRP A 329 13.93 -5.86 -11.22
CA TRP A 329 14.46 -7.21 -11.32
C TRP A 329 13.35 -8.25 -11.31
N PRO A 330 13.13 -9.00 -12.41
CA PRO A 330 12.17 -10.08 -12.40
C PRO A 330 12.73 -11.31 -11.67
N SER A 331 11.84 -12.11 -11.08
CA SER A 331 12.12 -13.47 -10.56
C SER A 331 13.33 -13.55 -9.61
N VAL A 332 13.48 -12.58 -8.71
CA VAL A 332 14.53 -12.54 -7.69
C VAL A 332 14.27 -13.60 -6.63
N THR A 333 15.23 -14.51 -6.43
CA THR A 333 15.24 -15.46 -5.31
C THR A 333 16.08 -14.96 -4.14
N SER A 334 17.10 -14.17 -4.41
CA SER A 334 17.95 -13.54 -3.42
C SER A 334 18.79 -12.43 -4.04
N PHE A 335 19.26 -11.54 -3.18
CA PHE A 335 20.25 -10.52 -3.52
C PHE A 335 21.00 -10.10 -2.24
N THR A 336 22.15 -9.47 -2.43
CA THR A 336 22.98 -8.95 -1.34
C THR A 336 23.15 -7.45 -1.47
N ILE A 337 23.22 -6.74 -0.36
CA ILE A 337 23.63 -5.33 -0.31
C ILE A 337 25.00 -5.27 0.32
N THR A 338 25.95 -4.66 -0.38
CA THR A 338 27.28 -4.32 0.15
C THR A 338 27.47 -2.81 0.15
N LYS A 339 28.46 -2.32 0.89
CA LYS A 339 28.78 -0.89 0.99
C LYS A 339 30.21 -0.63 0.53
N SER A 340 30.42 0.48 -0.18
CA SER A 340 31.74 1.03 -0.48
C SER A 340 31.81 2.50 -0.07
N GLY A 341 32.90 2.90 0.60
CA GLY A 341 33.04 4.24 1.20
C GLY A 341 32.20 4.40 2.48
N GLY A 342 32.21 5.58 3.11
CA GLY A 342 31.38 5.83 4.31
C GLY A 342 31.99 5.41 5.66
N ALA A 343 31.52 6.03 6.76
CA ALA A 343 31.75 5.54 8.13
C ALA A 343 30.83 4.32 8.43
N ARG A 344 30.99 3.72 9.63
CA ARG A 344 30.26 2.51 10.08
C ARG A 344 28.72 2.62 9.91
N TRP A 345 28.14 1.54 9.41
CA TRP A 345 26.71 1.18 9.23
C TRP A 345 25.65 2.04 9.90
N LYS A 346 24.68 2.55 9.11
CA LYS A 346 23.42 3.11 9.61
C LYS A 346 22.27 2.93 8.58
N ALA A 347 21.26 2.15 8.97
CA ALA A 347 19.88 2.07 8.44
C ALA A 347 19.60 1.40 7.07
N PHE A 348 18.44 0.74 6.99
CA PHE A 348 17.68 0.33 5.79
C PHE A 348 16.19 0.52 6.12
N SER A 349 15.32 0.61 5.10
CA SER A 349 13.95 1.07 5.33
C SER A 349 12.81 0.19 4.89
N SER A 350 12.61 0.03 3.59
CA SER A 350 11.49 -0.75 3.06
C SER A 350 11.83 -1.28 1.68
N MET A 351 11.32 -2.45 1.33
CA MET A 351 11.60 -3.08 0.04
C MET A 351 10.31 -3.24 -0.74
N LYS A 352 10.16 -2.51 -1.84
CA LYS A 352 9.00 -2.65 -2.71
C LYS A 352 9.23 -3.81 -3.68
N SER A 353 8.72 -4.98 -3.34
CA SER A 353 8.56 -6.08 -4.28
C SER A 353 7.18 -6.02 -4.92
N SER A 354 7.13 -6.15 -6.24
CA SER A 354 5.97 -6.68 -6.93
C SER A 354 5.94 -8.21 -6.92
N SER A 355 4.76 -8.77 -7.13
CA SER A 355 4.40 -10.10 -6.66
C SER A 355 5.23 -11.26 -7.21
N VAL A 356 5.06 -12.37 -6.50
CA VAL A 356 5.50 -13.74 -6.77
C VAL A 356 5.05 -14.18 -8.15
N SER A 357 5.97 -14.54 -9.04
CA SER A 357 5.59 -15.31 -10.22
C SER A 357 6.05 -16.75 -10.02
N THR A 358 5.12 -17.69 -9.87
CA THR A 358 5.37 -19.04 -10.39
C THR A 358 5.40 -18.92 -11.91
N PRO A 359 6.46 -19.39 -12.60
CA PRO A 359 6.45 -19.43 -14.05
C PRO A 359 5.20 -20.20 -14.51
N PRO A 360 4.53 -19.77 -15.60
CA PRO A 360 3.40 -20.50 -16.12
C PRO A 360 3.85 -21.94 -16.37
N ARG A 361 3.17 -22.91 -15.75
CA ARG A 361 3.32 -24.30 -16.15
C ARG A 361 2.93 -24.33 -17.62
N CYS A 362 3.89 -24.55 -18.51
CA CYS A 362 3.61 -24.96 -19.87
C CYS A 362 2.74 -26.21 -19.77
N SER A 363 1.43 -26.02 -19.86
CA SER A 363 0.50 -27.10 -20.09
C SER A 363 0.84 -27.61 -21.47
N THR A 364 1.60 -28.70 -21.52
CA THR A 364 1.87 -29.40 -22.76
C THR A 364 0.51 -29.86 -23.26
N ILE A 365 -0.06 -29.13 -24.21
CA ILE A 365 -1.20 -29.60 -24.97
C ILE A 365 -0.70 -30.86 -25.66
N ALA A 366 -1.15 -32.02 -25.17
CA ALA A 366 -0.95 -33.27 -25.84
C ALA A 366 -1.57 -33.14 -27.23
N ALA A 367 -0.74 -33.26 -28.27
CA ALA A 367 -1.21 -33.34 -29.64
C ALA A 367 -2.23 -34.49 -29.75
N PRO A 368 -3.37 -34.29 -30.43
CA PRO A 368 -4.29 -35.39 -30.69
C PRO A 368 -3.55 -36.44 -31.51
N ARG A 369 -3.51 -37.68 -31.00
CA ARG A 369 -3.09 -38.83 -31.82
C ARG A 369 -4.07 -38.93 -32.99
N SER A 370 -3.50 -38.95 -34.20
CA SER A 370 -4.20 -39.29 -35.43
C SER A 370 -4.54 -40.77 -35.49
#